data_AF-A0A349F8K4-F1
#
_entry.id   AF-A0A349F8K4-F1
#
_cell.length_a   1.000
_cell.length_b   1.000
_cell.length_c   1.000
_cell.angle_alpha   90.00
_cell.angle_beta   90.00
_cell.angle_gamma   90.00
#
_symmetry.space_group_name_H-M   'P 1'
#
loop_
_entity.id
_entity.type
_entity.pdbx_description
1 polymer ?
#
loop_
_entity_poly.entity_id
_entity_poly.type
_entity_poly.pdbx_seq_one_letter_code
_entity_poly.pdbx_strand_id
1 'polypeptide(L)'
;MPSHVEQTLLNIALNLSANLTSEQQYQNLVEGISQVFPCDAAALFILDEQGFLTPVAVKGVSNSVLGRRFFPSAHPRLLQIMQTKTPVRFDADCSLPDPFDGVMLTTQQTIDVHDCLGCSLYVEGQLVGVLTMDALTVGAFDDLDAVTVDTFAALTAATLRNIAQFKALKAQNRKHRSVTQTLIQQARTQQGEMVGFSPQIEKLKNNIATVAQSDFAVLIWGETGTGKELVAHNLHAQSHRADKPMIYVNCAALPEGLAESELFGHIKGAFTGANSHRSGKFELADGGTIFLDEIGELPLILQAKLLRVIQQGELQRVGSDQHLTVNVRIIAATNRQLDIEVEHGRFRADLYHRLNV
;
A
#
# COMPACT_ATOMS: atom_id res chain seq x y z
N MET A 1 8.49 -0.93 -42.32
CA MET A 1 9.14 -1.09 -41.01
C MET A 1 8.60 0.04 -40.15
N PRO A 2 8.07 -0.21 -38.94
CA PRO A 2 7.64 0.88 -38.07
C PRO A 2 8.81 1.83 -37.82
N SER A 3 8.53 3.14 -37.76
CA SER A 3 9.57 4.13 -37.45
C SER A 3 10.13 3.87 -36.04
N HIS A 4 11.38 4.27 -35.76
CA HIS A 4 11.95 4.15 -34.41
C HIS A 4 11.06 4.82 -33.34
N VAL A 5 10.35 5.88 -33.72
CA VAL A 5 9.35 6.55 -32.87
C VAL A 5 8.20 5.60 -32.49
N GLU A 6 7.60 4.91 -33.45
CA GLU A 6 6.50 3.97 -33.21
C GLU A 6 6.90 2.79 -32.31
N GLN A 7 8.11 2.25 -32.51
CA GLN A 7 8.64 1.18 -31.66
C GLN A 7 8.88 1.66 -30.22
N THR A 8 9.43 2.85 -30.05
CA THR A 8 9.66 3.44 -28.72
C THR A 8 8.35 3.74 -28.00
N LEU A 9 7.35 4.30 -28.69
CA LEU A 9 6.03 4.56 -28.10
C LEU A 9 5.35 3.25 -27.65
N LEU A 10 5.45 2.19 -28.46
CA LEU A 10 4.95 0.86 -28.08
C LEU A 10 5.69 0.31 -26.85
N ASN A 11 7.02 0.44 -26.79
CA ASN A 11 7.82 -0.02 -25.66
C ASN A 11 7.49 0.75 -24.37
N ILE A 12 7.30 2.08 -24.45
CA ILE A 12 6.84 2.90 -23.31
C ILE A 12 5.47 2.41 -22.84
N ALA A 13 4.52 2.18 -23.77
CA ALA A 13 3.19 1.68 -23.43
C ALA A 13 3.23 0.29 -22.78
N LEU A 14 4.05 -0.64 -23.30
CA LEU A 14 4.22 -1.97 -22.71
C LEU A 14 4.85 -1.90 -21.31
N ASN A 15 5.85 -1.04 -21.11
CA ASN A 15 6.51 -0.84 -19.82
C ASN A 15 5.58 -0.27 -18.74
N LEU A 16 4.61 0.56 -19.12
CA LEU A 16 3.57 1.06 -18.20
C LEU A 16 2.69 -0.07 -17.64
N SER A 17 2.53 -1.18 -18.39
CA SER A 17 1.75 -2.35 -17.98
C SER A 17 2.57 -3.46 -17.30
N ALA A 18 3.90 -3.36 -17.33
CA ALA A 18 4.81 -4.37 -16.82
C ALA A 18 5.08 -4.21 -15.31
N ASN A 19 5.25 -5.32 -14.59
CA ASN A 19 5.59 -5.33 -13.17
C ASN A 19 7.10 -5.10 -12.94
N LEU A 20 7.58 -3.92 -13.33
CA LEU A 20 8.98 -3.51 -13.22
C LEU A 20 9.22 -2.70 -11.93
N THR A 21 10.48 -2.61 -11.49
CA THR A 21 10.86 -1.67 -10.43
C THR A 21 10.82 -0.24 -10.96
N SER A 22 10.69 0.74 -10.07
CA SER A 22 10.68 2.15 -10.47
C SER A 22 11.97 2.55 -11.20
N GLU A 23 13.11 2.04 -10.75
CA GLU A 23 14.42 2.26 -11.40
C GLU A 23 14.43 1.72 -12.83
N GLN A 24 13.92 0.51 -13.05
CA GLN A 24 13.81 -0.08 -14.39
C GLN A 24 12.87 0.73 -15.29
N GLN A 25 11.75 1.22 -14.75
CA GLN A 25 10.82 2.04 -15.53
C GLN A 25 11.42 3.39 -15.93
N TYR A 26 12.14 4.06 -15.02
CA TYR A 26 12.86 5.29 -15.35
C TYR A 26 13.95 5.04 -16.40
N GLN A 27 14.74 3.96 -16.25
CA GLN A 27 15.82 3.64 -17.16
C GLN A 27 15.31 3.31 -18.56
N ASN A 28 14.26 2.49 -18.67
CA ASN A 28 13.65 2.15 -19.97
C ASN A 28 13.10 3.39 -20.68
N LEU A 29 12.61 4.37 -19.93
CA LEU A 29 12.11 5.62 -20.49
C LEU A 29 13.25 6.47 -21.07
N VAL A 30 14.34 6.65 -20.33
CA VAL A 30 15.51 7.40 -20.81
C VAL A 30 16.16 6.69 -22.01
N GLU A 31 16.23 5.36 -21.99
CA GLU A 31 16.73 4.58 -23.13
C GLU A 31 15.84 4.73 -24.37
N GLY A 32 14.51 4.71 -24.22
CA GLY A 32 13.58 4.97 -25.31
C GLY A 32 13.77 6.36 -25.91
N ILE A 33 13.91 7.39 -25.07
CA ILE A 33 14.19 8.76 -25.50
C ILE A 33 15.49 8.81 -26.32
N SER A 34 16.56 8.15 -25.86
CA SER A 34 17.85 8.12 -26.60
C SER A 34 17.81 7.38 -27.93
N GLN A 35 16.76 6.60 -28.21
CA GLN A 35 16.56 5.95 -29.51
C GLN A 35 15.75 6.82 -30.49
N VAL A 36 15.05 7.83 -29.98
CA VAL A 36 14.16 8.70 -30.77
C VAL A 36 14.80 10.04 -31.05
N PHE A 37 15.48 10.62 -30.06
CA PHE A 37 16.14 11.90 -30.20
C PHE A 37 17.64 11.70 -30.50
N PRO A 38 18.24 12.58 -31.31
CA PRO A 38 19.68 12.53 -31.63
C PRO A 38 20.52 13.05 -30.46
N CYS A 39 20.41 12.41 -29.30
CA CYS A 39 21.15 12.76 -28.08
C CYS A 39 22.19 11.70 -27.71
N ASP A 40 23.35 12.13 -27.26
CA ASP A 40 24.42 11.28 -26.74
C ASP A 40 24.25 11.02 -25.24
N ALA A 41 23.61 11.96 -24.54
CA ALA A 41 23.28 11.84 -23.14
C ALA A 41 21.85 12.29 -22.85
N ALA A 42 21.24 11.67 -21.84
CA ALA A 42 19.93 12.05 -21.36
C ALA A 42 19.82 11.76 -19.86
N ALA A 43 19.10 12.62 -19.13
CA ALA A 43 18.87 12.46 -17.71
C ALA A 43 17.44 12.83 -17.32
N LEU A 44 16.83 11.96 -16.53
CA LEU A 44 15.52 12.19 -15.93
C LEU A 44 15.70 12.60 -14.47
N PHE A 45 15.20 13.78 -14.14
CA PHE A 45 15.18 14.32 -12.79
C PHE A 45 13.77 14.31 -12.21
N ILE A 46 13.67 13.96 -10.92
CA ILE A 46 12.46 14.15 -10.13
C ILE A 46 12.66 15.34 -9.22
N LEU A 47 11.66 16.23 -9.17
CA LEU A 47 11.59 17.33 -8.22
C LEU A 47 10.96 16.84 -6.92
N ASP A 48 11.66 17.00 -5.80
CA ASP A 48 11.10 16.71 -4.49
C ASP A 48 10.40 17.92 -3.85
N GLU A 49 9.68 17.68 -2.75
CA GLU A 49 8.94 18.72 -2.02
C GLU A 49 9.85 19.81 -1.42
N GLN A 50 11.15 19.53 -1.26
CA GLN A 50 12.14 20.47 -0.75
C GLN A 50 12.73 21.34 -1.88
N GLY A 51 12.34 21.09 -3.14
CA GLY A 51 12.80 21.81 -4.32
C GLY A 51 14.10 21.27 -4.92
N PHE A 52 14.54 20.06 -4.54
CA PHE A 52 15.73 19.44 -5.11
C PHE A 52 15.38 18.62 -6.35
N LEU A 53 16.22 18.72 -7.38
CA LEU A 53 16.20 17.81 -8.51
C LEU A 53 17.14 16.63 -8.24
N THR A 54 16.61 15.41 -8.36
CA THR A 54 17.40 14.19 -8.19
C THR A 54 17.39 13.38 -9.49
N PRO A 55 18.55 13.07 -10.10
CA PRO A 55 18.62 12.18 -11.25
C PRO A 55 18.19 10.77 -10.84
N VAL A 56 17.18 10.22 -11.50
CA VAL A 56 16.63 8.89 -11.25
C VAL A 56 16.90 7.89 -12.37
N ALA A 57 17.27 8.38 -13.55
CA ALA A 57 17.78 7.59 -14.66
C ALA A 57 18.67 8.45 -15.55
N VAL A 58 19.71 7.84 -16.11
CA VAL A 58 20.66 8.51 -17.00
C VAL A 58 21.09 7.59 -18.15
N LYS A 59 21.49 8.20 -19.25
CA LYS A 59 22.15 7.57 -20.40
C LYS A 59 23.28 8.51 -20.85
N GLY A 60 24.43 7.96 -21.23
CA GLY A 60 25.59 8.76 -21.68
C GLY A 60 26.36 9.48 -20.56
N VAL A 61 25.77 9.63 -19.38
CA VAL A 61 26.37 10.25 -18.19
C VAL A 61 26.82 9.18 -17.18
N SER A 62 27.86 9.45 -16.38
CA SER A 62 28.31 8.55 -15.31
C SER A 62 27.20 8.23 -14.30
N ASN A 63 27.02 6.95 -13.97
CA ASN A 63 26.07 6.52 -12.93
C ASN A 63 26.33 7.12 -11.54
N SER A 64 27.51 7.72 -11.32
CA SER A 64 27.84 8.44 -10.08
C SER A 64 26.92 9.64 -9.80
N VAL A 65 26.17 10.15 -10.79
CA VAL A 65 25.19 11.23 -10.58
C VAL A 65 23.85 10.75 -10.03
N LEU A 66 23.52 9.47 -10.17
CA LEU A 66 22.23 8.94 -9.72
C LEU A 66 22.06 9.12 -8.21
N GLY A 67 20.91 9.66 -7.80
CA GLY A 67 20.59 9.89 -6.39
C GLY A 67 21.26 11.13 -5.76
N ARG A 68 22.11 11.88 -6.49
CA ARG A 68 22.64 13.17 -6.01
C ARG A 68 21.53 14.23 -6.06
N ARG A 69 21.54 15.16 -5.10
CA ARG A 69 20.60 16.28 -5.06
C ARG A 69 21.20 17.50 -5.72
N PHE A 70 20.51 18.03 -6.73
CA PHE A 70 20.85 19.25 -7.44
C PHE A 70 19.95 20.37 -6.95
N PHE A 71 20.57 21.51 -6.63
CA PHE A 71 19.88 22.72 -6.20
C PHE A 71 19.61 23.56 -7.45
N PRO A 72 18.36 23.79 -7.89
CA PRO A 72 18.11 24.53 -9.12
C PRO A 72 18.78 25.91 -9.14
N SER A 73 18.86 26.59 -8.00
CA SER A 73 19.55 27.88 -7.86
C SER A 73 21.06 27.85 -8.15
N ALA A 74 21.70 26.68 -8.04
CA ALA A 74 23.11 26.48 -8.34
C ALA A 74 23.35 26.00 -9.79
N HIS A 75 22.29 25.71 -10.54
CA HIS A 75 22.35 25.17 -11.90
C HIS A 75 21.45 25.99 -12.85
N PRO A 76 21.99 27.06 -13.48
CA PRO A 76 21.20 28.00 -14.28
C PRO A 76 20.40 27.35 -15.43
N ARG A 77 20.97 26.37 -16.14
CA ARG A 77 20.26 25.64 -17.21
C ARG A 77 19.03 24.90 -16.65
N LEU A 78 19.20 24.15 -15.56
CA LEU A 78 18.08 23.45 -14.88
C LEU A 78 17.01 24.43 -14.40
N LEU A 79 17.42 25.57 -13.82
CA LEU A 79 16.49 26.60 -13.36
C LEU A 79 15.66 27.17 -14.51
N GLN A 80 16.29 27.46 -15.65
CA GLN A 80 15.62 28.02 -16.82
C GLN A 80 14.65 27.02 -17.45
N ILE A 81 15.00 25.73 -17.49
CA ILE A 81 14.08 24.67 -17.93
C ILE A 81 12.85 24.61 -17.01
N MET A 82 13.05 24.67 -15.69
CA MET A 82 11.95 24.64 -14.71
C MET A 82 11.00 25.85 -14.81
N GLN A 83 11.49 27.01 -15.23
CA GLN A 83 10.71 28.25 -15.31
C GLN A 83 9.80 28.35 -16.54
N THR A 84 9.97 27.45 -17.51
CA THR A 84 9.19 27.43 -18.75
C THR A 84 8.33 26.17 -18.81
N LYS A 85 7.29 26.18 -19.65
CA LYS A 85 6.44 25.01 -19.92
C LYS A 85 6.69 24.39 -21.29
N THR A 86 7.47 25.06 -22.12
CA THR A 86 7.87 24.63 -23.45
C THR A 86 9.31 24.14 -23.38
N PRO A 87 9.73 23.26 -24.29
CA PRO A 87 11.12 22.83 -24.37
C PRO A 87 12.07 24.03 -24.48
N VAL A 88 13.18 23.98 -23.74
CA VAL A 88 14.23 25.00 -23.76
C VAL A 88 15.45 24.40 -24.40
N ARG A 89 15.97 25.08 -25.40
CA ARG A 89 17.24 24.73 -26.02
C ARG A 89 18.33 25.71 -25.59
N PHE A 90 19.52 25.17 -25.38
CA PHE A 90 20.73 25.95 -25.15
C PHE A 90 21.69 25.64 -26.29
N ASP A 91 22.05 26.68 -27.05
CA ASP A 91 23.01 26.57 -28.13
C ASP A 91 24.38 26.13 -27.60
N ALA A 92 25.19 25.58 -28.49
CA ALA A 92 26.44 24.96 -28.10
C ALA A 92 27.50 25.96 -27.59
N ASP A 93 27.33 27.25 -27.86
CA ASP A 93 28.13 28.36 -27.31
C ASP A 93 27.50 29.00 -26.06
N CYS A 94 26.46 28.37 -25.48
CA CYS A 94 25.78 28.89 -24.30
C CYS A 94 26.73 29.03 -23.10
N SER A 95 26.89 30.27 -22.63
CA SER A 95 27.78 30.62 -21.51
C SER A 95 27.32 30.11 -20.14
N LEU A 96 26.16 29.45 -20.05
CA LEU A 96 25.66 28.89 -18.79
C LEU A 96 26.34 27.53 -18.53
N PRO A 97 26.86 27.29 -17.30
CA PRO A 97 27.53 26.03 -16.97
C PRO A 97 26.57 24.85 -17.06
N ASP A 98 27.07 23.73 -17.57
CA ASP A 98 26.28 22.52 -17.75
C ASP A 98 26.13 21.77 -16.41
N PRO A 99 24.94 21.25 -16.07
CA PRO A 99 24.77 20.43 -14.86
C PRO A 99 25.64 19.16 -14.83
N PHE A 100 26.19 18.71 -15.96
CA PHE A 100 27.00 17.49 -16.09
C PHE A 100 28.47 17.73 -16.46
N ASP A 101 28.95 18.97 -16.42
CA ASP A 101 30.36 19.30 -16.67
C ASP A 101 31.31 18.41 -15.83
N GLY A 102 32.15 17.63 -16.51
CA GLY A 102 33.12 16.70 -15.91
C GLY A 102 32.60 15.30 -15.58
N VAL A 103 31.39 14.91 -16.01
CA VAL A 103 30.75 13.63 -15.62
C VAL A 103 30.32 12.75 -16.82
N MET A 104 30.58 13.18 -18.06
CA MET A 104 30.35 12.40 -19.29
C MET A 104 31.34 11.24 -19.45
N LEU A 105 30.88 10.12 -20.02
CA LEU A 105 31.64 8.86 -20.07
C LEU A 105 32.69 8.78 -21.20
N THR A 106 32.72 9.72 -22.14
CA THR A 106 33.70 9.72 -23.25
C THR A 106 35.03 10.35 -22.83
N THR A 107 36.07 9.53 -22.78
CA THR A 107 37.43 9.82 -22.25
C THR A 107 38.34 10.67 -23.15
N GLN A 108 37.84 11.34 -24.18
CA GLN A 108 38.69 12.21 -25.01
C GLN A 108 37.97 13.50 -25.38
N GLN A 109 38.62 14.60 -25.00
CA GLN A 109 38.38 16.00 -25.35
C GLN A 109 37.35 16.72 -24.47
N THR A 110 37.90 17.66 -23.71
CA THR A 110 37.32 18.98 -23.41
C THR A 110 36.71 19.58 -24.68
N ILE A 111 35.47 19.24 -24.99
CA ILE A 111 34.67 19.99 -25.96
C ILE A 111 33.60 20.68 -25.14
N ASP A 112 33.86 21.95 -24.78
CA ASP A 112 32.94 22.86 -24.07
C ASP A 112 31.71 23.27 -24.92
N VAL A 113 31.28 22.41 -25.85
CA VAL A 113 30.32 22.75 -26.91
C VAL A 113 29.30 21.62 -27.04
N HIS A 114 28.18 21.75 -26.33
CA HIS A 114 27.08 20.78 -26.31
C HIS A 114 25.77 21.47 -26.64
N ASP A 115 25.07 20.97 -27.65
CA ASP A 115 23.69 21.36 -27.92
C ASP A 115 22.82 20.65 -26.87
N CYS A 116 22.09 21.42 -26.06
CA CYS A 116 21.33 20.92 -24.91
C CYS A 116 19.84 21.23 -25.07
N LEU A 117 18.99 20.23 -24.82
CA LEU A 117 17.55 20.34 -24.84
C LEU A 117 16.97 19.89 -23.49
N GLY A 118 16.16 20.75 -22.88
CA GLY A 118 15.52 20.48 -21.60
C GLY A 118 14.02 20.67 -21.64
N CYS A 119 13.29 19.77 -20.98
CA CYS A 119 11.84 19.82 -20.86
C CYS A 119 11.42 19.77 -19.40
N SER A 120 10.54 20.67 -19.00
CA SER A 120 9.85 20.62 -17.71
C SER A 120 8.69 19.63 -17.77
N LEU A 121 8.54 18.83 -16.73
CA LEU A 121 7.56 17.74 -16.67
C LEU A 121 6.42 18.15 -15.75
N TYR A 122 5.21 18.28 -16.30
CA TYR A 122 4.03 18.71 -15.55
C TYR A 122 2.99 17.59 -15.41
N VAL A 123 2.47 17.44 -14.20
CA VAL A 123 1.33 16.59 -13.88
C VAL A 123 0.25 17.46 -13.24
N GLU A 124 -0.94 17.53 -13.85
CA GLU A 124 -2.05 18.34 -13.33
C GLU A 124 -1.67 19.81 -13.03
N GLY A 125 -0.76 20.37 -13.83
CA GLY A 125 -0.27 21.75 -13.66
C GLY A 125 0.83 21.92 -12.61
N GLN A 126 1.23 20.87 -11.89
CA GLN A 126 2.38 20.88 -10.98
C GLN A 126 3.64 20.37 -11.68
N LEU A 127 4.75 21.06 -11.48
CA LEU A 127 6.08 20.62 -11.94
C LEU A 127 6.53 19.43 -11.08
N VAL A 128 6.78 18.28 -11.71
CA VAL A 128 7.18 17.04 -11.03
C VAL A 128 8.62 16.62 -11.32
N GLY A 129 9.26 17.24 -12.31
CA GLY A 129 10.59 16.86 -12.73
C GLY A 129 11.07 17.60 -13.97
N VAL A 130 12.25 17.21 -14.43
CA VAL A 130 12.90 17.76 -15.62
C VAL A 130 13.50 16.61 -16.41
N LEU A 131 13.40 16.66 -17.74
CA LEU A 131 14.14 15.80 -18.66
C LEU A 131 15.19 16.66 -19.36
N THR A 132 16.45 16.22 -19.37
CA THR A 132 17.52 16.87 -20.13
C THR A 132 18.11 15.89 -21.15
N MET A 133 18.55 16.41 -22.28
CA MET A 133 19.20 15.70 -23.36
C MET A 133 20.34 16.55 -23.90
N ASP A 134 21.49 15.94 -24.11
CA ASP A 134 22.69 16.61 -24.64
C ASP A 134 23.20 15.87 -25.86
N ALA A 135 23.65 16.63 -26.85
CA ALA A 135 24.28 16.12 -28.06
C ALA A 135 25.69 16.71 -28.22
N LEU A 136 26.63 15.87 -28.66
CA LEU A 136 27.98 16.28 -29.04
C LEU A 136 28.00 16.98 -30.40
N THR A 137 26.96 16.78 -31.22
CA THR A 137 26.82 17.41 -32.53
C THR A 137 26.09 18.73 -32.40
N VAL A 138 26.73 19.83 -32.80
CA VAL A 138 26.11 21.16 -32.85
C VAL A 138 24.96 21.14 -33.86
N GLY A 139 23.79 21.64 -33.46
CA GLY A 139 22.61 21.66 -34.32
C GLY A 139 21.80 20.36 -34.32
N ALA A 140 22.15 19.37 -33.48
CA ALA A 140 21.44 18.10 -33.42
C ALA A 140 19.94 18.25 -33.13
N PHE A 141 19.56 19.34 -32.45
CA PHE A 141 18.18 19.63 -32.08
C PHE A 141 17.51 20.70 -32.98
N ASP A 142 18.15 21.16 -34.06
CA ASP A 142 17.63 22.21 -34.97
C ASP A 142 16.29 21.84 -35.62
N ASP A 143 16.20 20.62 -36.13
CA ASP A 143 15.07 20.16 -36.94
C ASP A 143 14.03 19.36 -36.13
N LEU A 144 14.07 19.43 -34.80
CA LEU A 144 13.11 18.72 -33.96
C LEU A 144 11.74 19.39 -33.98
N ASP A 145 10.72 18.59 -34.27
CA ASP A 145 9.32 19.01 -34.14
C ASP A 145 8.94 19.19 -32.67
N ALA A 146 8.48 20.39 -32.31
CA ALA A 146 8.05 20.74 -30.97
C ALA A 146 6.95 19.80 -30.44
N VAL A 147 6.05 19.34 -31.31
CA VAL A 147 4.97 18.41 -30.93
C VAL A 147 5.55 17.06 -30.47
N THR A 148 6.63 16.60 -31.12
CA THR A 148 7.29 15.35 -30.73
C THR A 148 7.93 15.49 -29.36
N VAL A 149 8.65 16.59 -29.10
CA VAL A 149 9.28 16.85 -27.80
C VAL A 149 8.23 16.95 -26.69
N ASP A 150 7.17 17.71 -26.90
CA ASP A 150 6.06 17.86 -25.94
C ASP A 150 5.36 16.53 -25.66
N THR A 151 5.20 15.68 -26.69
CA THR A 151 4.59 14.34 -26.53
C THR A 151 5.43 13.47 -25.60
N PHE A 152 6.75 13.43 -25.79
CA PHE A 152 7.64 12.65 -24.93
C PHE A 152 7.72 13.23 -23.51
N ALA A 153 7.70 14.56 -23.36
CA ALA A 153 7.63 15.21 -22.05
C ALA A 153 6.33 14.81 -21.30
N ALA A 154 5.18 14.85 -21.99
CA ALA A 154 3.90 14.44 -21.41
C ALA A 154 3.87 12.95 -21.02
N LEU A 155 4.37 12.05 -21.87
CA LEU A 155 4.47 10.62 -21.56
C LEU A 155 5.42 10.36 -20.38
N THR A 156 6.51 11.11 -20.28
CA THR A 156 7.44 11.05 -19.17
C THR A 156 6.76 11.49 -17.87
N ALA A 157 6.06 12.62 -17.88
CA ALA A 157 5.30 13.10 -16.73
C ALA A 157 4.23 12.10 -16.28
N ALA A 158 3.50 11.50 -17.22
CA ALA A 158 2.51 10.45 -16.93
C ALA A 158 3.15 9.21 -16.29
N THR A 159 4.32 8.79 -16.78
CA THR A 159 5.08 7.67 -16.21
C THR A 159 5.51 7.97 -14.77
N LEU A 160 6.03 9.18 -14.51
CA LEU A 160 6.39 9.63 -13.16
C LEU A 160 5.19 9.59 -12.21
N ARG A 161 4.02 10.10 -12.64
CA ARG A 161 2.78 10.07 -11.87
C ARG A 161 2.37 8.63 -11.50
N ASN A 162 2.36 7.73 -12.48
CA ASN A 162 1.97 6.33 -12.26
C ASN A 162 2.90 5.66 -11.24
N ILE A 163 4.21 5.90 -11.35
CA ILE A 163 5.20 5.37 -10.41
C ILE A 163 4.98 5.91 -8.99
N ALA A 164 4.74 7.22 -8.86
CA ALA A 164 4.47 7.85 -7.57
C ALA A 164 3.20 7.30 -6.91
N GLN A 165 2.10 7.16 -7.68
CA GLN A 165 0.85 6.57 -7.20
C GLN A 165 1.03 5.11 -6.77
N PHE A 166 1.76 4.31 -7.55
CA PHE A 166 2.03 2.91 -7.21
C PHE A 166 2.89 2.77 -5.95
N LYS A 167 3.89 3.63 -5.77
CA LYS A 167 4.69 3.70 -4.53
C LYS A 167 3.82 4.05 -3.33
N ALA A 168 2.94 5.05 -3.45
CA ALA A 168 2.03 5.46 -2.38
C ALA A 168 1.07 4.31 -2.00
N LEU A 169 0.48 3.64 -3.00
CA LEU A 169 -0.39 2.49 -2.78
C LEU A 169 0.34 1.33 -2.08
N LYS A 170 1.57 1.01 -2.51
CA LYS A 170 2.43 0.01 -1.84
C LYS A 170 2.76 0.40 -0.41
N ALA A 171 3.07 1.67 -0.15
CA ALA A 171 3.37 2.16 1.20
C ALA A 171 2.14 2.07 2.12
N GLN A 172 0.95 2.41 1.62
CA GLN A 172 -0.31 2.26 2.35
C GLN A 172 -0.60 0.79 2.68
N ASN A 173 -0.44 -0.11 1.71
CA ASN A 173 -0.58 -1.55 1.93
C ASN A 173 0.43 -2.10 2.94
N ARG A 174 1.68 -1.61 2.93
CA ARG A 174 2.70 -1.98 3.92
C ARG A 174 2.34 -1.49 5.32
N LYS A 175 1.85 -0.26 5.47
CA LYS A 175 1.37 0.27 6.77
C LYS A 175 0.19 -0.56 7.30
N HIS A 176 -0.75 -0.94 6.45
CA HIS A 176 -1.85 -1.82 6.83
C HIS A 176 -1.35 -3.20 7.29
N ARG A 177 -0.36 -3.76 6.58
CA ARG A 177 0.28 -5.04 6.94
C ARG A 177 1.15 -4.96 8.20
N SER A 178 1.84 -3.86 8.45
CA SER A 178 2.71 -3.73 9.63
C SER A 178 1.91 -3.64 10.92
N VAL A 179 0.77 -2.93 10.92
CA VAL A 179 -0.17 -2.94 12.06
C VAL A 179 -0.68 -4.36 12.30
N THR A 180 -1.04 -5.08 11.24
CA THR A 180 -1.47 -6.47 11.32
C THR A 180 -0.36 -7.38 11.87
N GLN A 181 0.89 -7.21 11.43
CA GLN A 181 2.05 -7.98 11.93
C GLN A 181 2.41 -7.66 13.38
N THR A 182 2.35 -6.39 13.81
CA THR A 182 2.58 -6.04 15.22
C THR A 182 1.50 -6.63 16.12
N LEU A 183 0.24 -6.65 15.67
CA LEU A 183 -0.86 -7.33 16.37
C LEU A 183 -0.65 -8.85 16.43
N ILE A 184 -0.21 -9.47 15.31
CA ILE A 184 0.16 -10.91 15.27
C ILE A 184 1.31 -11.22 16.23
N GLN A 185 2.34 -10.38 16.26
CA GLN A 185 3.51 -10.57 17.12
C GLN A 185 3.14 -10.44 18.60
N GLN A 186 2.32 -9.44 18.96
CA GLN A 186 1.83 -9.23 20.32
C GLN A 186 0.95 -10.41 20.79
N ALA A 187 0.07 -10.91 19.91
CA ALA A 187 -0.74 -12.10 20.17
C ALA A 187 0.09 -13.39 20.30
N ARG A 188 1.25 -13.50 19.62
CA ARG A 188 2.19 -14.62 19.78
C ARG A 188 2.98 -14.54 21.10
N THR A 189 3.33 -13.34 21.56
CA THR A 189 4.11 -13.17 22.82
C THR A 189 3.29 -13.32 24.10
N GLN A 190 1.95 -13.26 24.04
CA GLN A 190 1.06 -13.52 25.18
C GLN A 190 0.70 -15.02 25.33
N GLN A 191 1.31 -15.90 24.53
CA GLN A 191 0.99 -17.33 24.50
C GLN A 191 1.53 -18.05 25.74
N GLY A 192 0.65 -18.40 26.67
CA GLY A 192 0.87 -19.52 27.57
C GLY A 192 0.69 -20.85 26.83
N GLU A 193 1.46 -21.87 27.20
CA GLU A 193 1.20 -23.23 26.74
C GLU A 193 0.07 -23.85 27.58
N MET A 194 -0.80 -24.67 26.97
CA MET A 194 -1.80 -25.42 27.72
C MET A 194 -1.13 -26.58 28.47
N VAL A 195 -0.76 -26.31 29.73
CA VAL A 195 -0.11 -27.28 30.62
C VAL A 195 -1.15 -28.20 31.26
N GLY A 196 -0.79 -29.47 31.45
CA GLY A 196 -1.63 -30.46 32.13
C GLY A 196 -1.75 -31.78 31.36
N PHE A 197 -1.92 -32.86 32.14
CA PHE A 197 -1.95 -34.26 31.67
C PHE A 197 -3.17 -35.02 32.21
N SER A 198 -4.18 -34.32 32.72
CA SER A 198 -5.41 -35.00 33.15
C SER A 198 -6.19 -35.52 31.93
N PRO A 199 -6.97 -36.61 32.06
CA PRO A 199 -7.78 -37.13 30.96
C PRO A 199 -8.72 -36.08 30.34
N GLN A 200 -9.21 -35.14 31.15
CA GLN A 200 -10.07 -34.04 30.68
C GLN A 200 -9.30 -33.05 29.81
N ILE A 201 -8.05 -32.73 30.17
CA ILE A 201 -7.20 -31.85 29.36
C ILE A 201 -6.75 -32.54 28.07
N GLU A 202 -6.44 -33.83 28.10
CA GLU A 202 -6.13 -34.58 26.87
C GLU A 202 -7.34 -34.61 25.93
N LYS A 203 -8.54 -34.85 26.46
CA LYS A 203 -9.78 -34.78 25.68
C LYS A 203 -9.98 -33.40 25.08
N LEU A 204 -9.75 -32.33 25.84
CA LEU A 204 -9.85 -30.96 25.35
C LEU A 204 -8.83 -30.69 24.23
N LYS A 205 -7.57 -31.12 24.39
CA LYS A 205 -6.52 -30.99 23.36
C LYS A 205 -6.90 -31.72 22.07
N ASN A 206 -7.46 -32.92 22.16
CA ASN A 206 -7.93 -33.69 21.00
C ASN A 206 -9.12 -33.01 20.29
N ASN A 207 -10.07 -32.44 21.06
CA ASN A 207 -11.18 -31.67 20.50
C ASN A 207 -10.66 -30.42 19.77
N ILE A 208 -9.72 -29.70 20.36
CA ILE A 208 -9.07 -28.53 19.73
C ILE A 208 -8.41 -28.93 18.42
N ALA A 209 -7.60 -29.98 18.41
CA ALA A 209 -6.90 -30.45 17.20
C ALA A 209 -7.88 -30.82 16.08
N THR A 210 -9.00 -31.43 16.43
CA THR A 210 -10.05 -31.82 15.47
C THR A 210 -10.75 -30.59 14.88
N VAL A 211 -11.21 -29.67 15.74
CA VAL A 211 -12.00 -28.50 15.32
C VAL A 211 -11.11 -27.43 14.66
N ALA A 212 -9.83 -27.35 15.02
CA ALA A 212 -8.88 -26.38 14.45
C ALA A 212 -8.74 -26.52 12.91
N GLN A 213 -8.89 -27.73 12.38
CA GLN A 213 -8.82 -28.01 10.93
C GLN A 213 -10.07 -27.53 10.17
N SER A 214 -11.16 -27.20 10.86
CA SER A 214 -12.38 -26.64 10.25
C SER A 214 -12.41 -25.11 10.32
N ASP A 215 -13.23 -24.50 9.47
CA ASP A 215 -13.54 -23.06 9.53
C ASP A 215 -14.82 -22.77 10.33
N PHE A 216 -15.38 -23.76 11.05
CA PHE A 216 -16.57 -23.56 11.87
C PHE A 216 -16.33 -22.55 13.00
N ALA A 217 -17.41 -21.86 13.38
CA ALA A 217 -17.43 -21.07 14.59
C ALA A 217 -17.27 -21.98 15.81
N VAL A 218 -16.53 -21.53 16.81
CA VAL A 218 -16.27 -22.32 18.03
C VAL A 218 -16.74 -21.52 19.25
N LEU A 219 -17.53 -22.14 20.11
CA LEU A 219 -17.91 -21.59 21.40
C LEU A 219 -17.12 -22.27 22.53
N ILE A 220 -16.39 -21.47 23.30
CA ILE A 220 -15.62 -21.89 24.47
C ILE A 220 -16.40 -21.49 25.72
N TRP A 221 -16.91 -22.48 26.44
CA TRP A 221 -17.58 -22.26 27.72
C TRP A 221 -16.65 -22.61 28.88
N GLY A 222 -16.63 -21.76 29.90
CA GLY A 222 -15.87 -22.01 31.11
C GLY A 222 -15.86 -20.80 32.05
N GLU A 223 -15.63 -21.05 33.34
CA GLU A 223 -15.57 -20.03 34.37
C GLU A 223 -14.47 -18.98 34.09
N THR A 224 -14.62 -17.80 34.69
CA THR A 224 -13.61 -16.73 34.60
C THR A 224 -12.28 -17.21 35.18
N GLY A 225 -11.17 -16.93 34.49
CA GLY A 225 -9.84 -17.33 34.95
C GLY A 225 -9.41 -18.76 34.61
N THR A 226 -10.23 -19.55 33.91
CA THR A 226 -9.89 -20.95 33.52
C THR A 226 -8.96 -21.07 32.31
N GLY A 227 -8.50 -19.95 31.73
CA GLY A 227 -7.59 -19.95 30.59
C GLY A 227 -8.27 -20.16 29.23
N LYS A 228 -9.52 -19.69 29.05
CA LYS A 228 -10.25 -19.74 27.76
C LYS A 228 -9.45 -19.15 26.59
N GLU A 229 -8.65 -18.12 26.85
CA GLU A 229 -7.75 -17.50 25.87
C GLU A 229 -6.72 -18.49 25.32
N LEU A 230 -6.19 -19.39 26.16
CA LEU A 230 -5.25 -20.42 25.74
C LEU A 230 -5.91 -21.41 24.77
N VAL A 231 -7.18 -21.76 25.01
CA VAL A 231 -7.96 -22.62 24.10
C VAL A 231 -8.13 -21.93 22.75
N ALA A 232 -8.53 -20.65 22.74
CA ALA A 232 -8.71 -19.87 21.52
C ALA A 232 -7.41 -19.74 20.70
N HIS A 233 -6.28 -19.49 21.38
CA HIS A 233 -4.98 -19.41 20.75
C HIS A 233 -4.54 -20.75 20.14
N ASN A 234 -4.75 -21.87 20.85
CA ASN A 234 -4.43 -23.20 20.32
C ASN A 234 -5.29 -23.55 19.10
N LEU A 235 -6.59 -23.21 19.12
CA LEU A 235 -7.47 -23.37 17.95
C LEU A 235 -6.96 -22.60 16.74
N HIS A 236 -6.55 -21.34 16.91
CA HIS A 236 -6.02 -20.54 15.81
C HIS A 236 -4.66 -21.06 15.31
N ALA A 237 -3.74 -21.38 16.23
CA ALA A 237 -2.39 -21.85 15.91
C ALA A 237 -2.38 -23.20 15.16
N GLN A 238 -3.37 -24.06 15.41
CA GLN A 238 -3.51 -25.36 14.73
C GLN A 238 -4.39 -25.29 13.47
N SER A 239 -4.86 -24.09 13.09
CA SER A 239 -5.75 -23.91 11.94
C SER A 239 -5.02 -23.60 10.63
N HIS A 240 -5.74 -23.71 9.52
CA HIS A 240 -5.32 -23.21 8.20
C HIS A 240 -5.02 -21.69 8.17
N ARG A 241 -5.40 -20.96 9.22
CA ARG A 241 -5.23 -19.51 9.36
C ARG A 241 -4.14 -19.13 10.37
N ALA A 242 -3.29 -20.07 10.81
CA ALA A 242 -2.25 -19.81 11.83
C ALA A 242 -1.20 -18.73 11.46
N ASP A 243 -1.02 -18.48 10.14
CA ASP A 243 -0.15 -17.40 9.63
C ASP A 243 -0.91 -16.09 9.35
N LYS A 244 -2.20 -16.05 9.69
CA LYS A 244 -3.10 -14.89 9.50
C LYS A 244 -3.34 -14.19 10.84
N PRO A 245 -3.87 -12.95 10.86
CA PRO A 245 -4.17 -12.29 12.12
C PRO A 245 -5.21 -13.01 12.96
N MET A 246 -4.98 -13.04 14.27
CA MET A 246 -6.00 -13.31 15.28
C MET A 246 -6.29 -12.01 16.03
N ILE A 247 -7.49 -11.47 15.88
CA ILE A 247 -7.91 -10.22 16.53
C ILE A 247 -8.68 -10.56 17.80
N TYR A 248 -8.15 -10.15 18.96
CA TYR A 248 -8.81 -10.28 20.25
C TYR A 248 -9.78 -9.12 20.50
N VAL A 249 -10.98 -9.44 20.97
CA VAL A 249 -11.98 -8.47 21.42
C VAL A 249 -12.62 -8.98 22.70
N ASN A 250 -12.41 -8.27 23.80
CA ASN A 250 -13.17 -8.46 25.03
C ASN A 250 -14.46 -7.64 24.96
N CYS A 251 -15.60 -8.32 24.83
CA CYS A 251 -16.89 -7.67 24.66
C CYS A 251 -17.34 -6.93 25.93
N ALA A 252 -16.94 -7.39 27.11
CA ALA A 252 -17.24 -6.75 28.40
C ALA A 252 -16.49 -5.42 28.59
N ALA A 253 -15.34 -5.25 27.91
CA ALA A 253 -14.51 -4.05 28.00
C ALA A 253 -14.87 -2.96 26.98
N LEU A 254 -15.80 -3.24 26.05
CA LEU A 254 -16.21 -2.28 25.03
C LEU A 254 -17.15 -1.23 25.65
N PRO A 255 -16.86 0.08 25.52
CA PRO A 255 -17.81 1.11 25.93
C PRO A 255 -19.12 0.97 25.15
N GLU A 256 -20.28 0.95 25.81
CA GLU A 256 -21.58 0.69 25.17
C GLU A 256 -21.83 1.55 23.93
N GLY A 257 -21.53 2.86 24.01
CA GLY A 257 -21.72 3.80 22.90
C GLY A 257 -20.72 3.68 21.75
N LEU A 258 -19.65 2.90 21.92
CA LEU A 258 -18.58 2.73 20.92
C LEU A 258 -18.42 1.28 20.45
N ALA A 259 -19.05 0.32 21.11
CA ALA A 259 -18.93 -1.10 20.81
C ALA A 259 -19.23 -1.42 19.34
N GLU A 260 -20.28 -0.80 18.79
CA GLU A 260 -20.64 -0.94 17.37
C GLU A 260 -19.54 -0.43 16.43
N SER A 261 -19.04 0.79 16.70
CA SER A 261 -18.00 1.43 15.92
C SER A 261 -16.66 0.67 16.01
N GLU A 262 -16.32 0.10 17.16
CA GLU A 262 -15.12 -0.70 17.32
C GLU A 262 -15.23 -2.01 16.52
N LEU A 263 -16.34 -2.74 16.65
CA LEU A 263 -16.53 -4.01 15.95
C LEU A 263 -16.65 -3.84 14.43
N PHE A 264 -17.50 -2.91 13.98
CA PHE A 264 -17.92 -2.80 12.58
C PHE A 264 -17.34 -1.59 11.83
N GLY A 265 -16.67 -0.66 12.51
CA GLY A 265 -16.09 0.54 11.91
C GLY A 265 -17.13 1.63 11.64
N HIS A 266 -16.65 2.82 11.27
CA HIS A 266 -17.49 3.97 10.95
C HIS A 266 -16.91 4.83 9.83
N ILE A 267 -17.78 5.55 9.14
CA ILE A 267 -17.38 6.63 8.22
C ILE A 267 -17.30 7.96 8.97
N LYS A 268 -16.54 8.91 8.41
CA LYS A 268 -16.48 10.28 8.94
C LYS A 268 -17.89 10.87 9.01
N GLY A 269 -18.26 11.44 10.16
CA GLY A 269 -19.57 12.06 10.38
C GLY A 269 -20.69 11.09 10.77
N ALA A 270 -20.41 9.80 11.00
CA ALA A 270 -21.42 8.83 11.40
C ALA A 270 -22.08 9.10 12.77
N PHE A 271 -21.36 9.76 13.68
CA PHE A 271 -21.84 10.20 14.99
C PHE A 271 -21.02 11.40 15.50
N THR A 272 -21.46 12.03 16.58
CA THR A 272 -20.75 13.16 17.21
C THR A 272 -19.38 12.70 17.72
N GLY A 273 -18.29 13.17 17.09
CA GLY A 273 -16.92 12.77 17.38
C GLY A 273 -16.26 11.88 16.31
N ALA A 274 -17.00 11.45 15.29
CA ALA A 274 -16.48 10.70 14.14
C ALA A 274 -15.69 11.62 13.17
N ASN A 275 -14.54 12.14 13.62
CA ASN A 275 -13.73 13.11 12.88
C ASN A 275 -13.00 12.52 11.66
N SER A 276 -12.85 11.18 11.61
CA SER A 276 -12.22 10.44 10.53
C SER A 276 -12.96 9.14 10.24
N HIS A 277 -12.67 8.51 9.10
CA HIS A 277 -13.05 7.12 8.83
C HIS A 277 -12.21 6.16 9.70
N ARG A 278 -12.80 5.06 10.16
CA ARG A 278 -12.10 4.00 10.90
C ARG A 278 -12.66 2.63 10.55
N SER A 279 -11.76 1.70 10.20
CA SER A 279 -12.10 0.28 10.00
C SER A 279 -12.38 -0.43 11.33
N GLY A 280 -13.35 -1.35 11.30
CA GLY A 280 -13.73 -2.17 12.46
C GLY A 280 -12.81 -3.37 12.71
N LYS A 281 -12.95 -4.01 13.88
CA LYS A 281 -12.19 -5.22 14.25
C LYS A 281 -12.42 -6.39 13.28
N PHE A 282 -13.63 -6.53 12.73
CA PHE A 282 -13.92 -7.56 11.73
C PHE A 282 -13.17 -7.36 10.42
N GLU A 283 -13.02 -6.11 9.96
CA GLU A 283 -12.21 -5.80 8.77
C GLU A 283 -10.73 -6.10 9.02
N LEU A 284 -10.23 -5.80 10.23
CA LEU A 284 -8.85 -6.11 10.62
C LEU A 284 -8.58 -7.62 10.72
N ALA A 285 -9.63 -8.42 10.99
CA ALA A 285 -9.57 -9.86 11.08
C ALA A 285 -9.79 -10.57 9.73
N ASP A 286 -9.98 -9.83 8.64
CA ASP A 286 -10.27 -10.39 7.32
C ASP A 286 -9.17 -11.36 6.85
N GLY A 287 -9.60 -12.53 6.37
CA GLY A 287 -8.73 -13.66 6.03
C GLY A 287 -8.12 -14.39 7.24
N GLY A 288 -8.42 -13.97 8.46
CA GLY A 288 -7.87 -14.50 9.71
C GLY A 288 -8.93 -15.01 10.68
N THR A 289 -8.73 -14.77 11.97
CA THR A 289 -9.60 -15.20 13.07
C THR A 289 -9.94 -14.01 13.96
N ILE A 290 -11.17 -13.94 14.45
CA ILE A 290 -11.56 -13.03 15.54
C ILE A 290 -11.92 -13.86 16.76
N PHE A 291 -11.38 -13.46 17.91
CA PHE A 291 -11.71 -14.04 19.20
C PHE A 291 -12.55 -13.05 20.00
N LEU A 292 -13.79 -13.43 20.29
CA LEU A 292 -14.77 -12.65 21.01
C LEU A 292 -14.89 -13.20 22.44
N ASP A 293 -14.16 -12.59 23.38
CA ASP A 293 -14.26 -12.96 24.79
C ASP A 293 -15.46 -12.28 25.45
N GLU A 294 -16.05 -12.99 26.40
CA GLU A 294 -17.31 -12.65 27.08
C GLU A 294 -18.44 -12.24 26.12
N ILE A 295 -18.69 -13.06 25.08
CA ILE A 295 -19.74 -12.81 24.08
C ILE A 295 -21.15 -12.64 24.68
N GLY A 296 -21.39 -13.22 25.85
CA GLY A 296 -22.65 -13.07 26.59
C GLY A 296 -22.94 -11.65 27.08
N GLU A 297 -21.94 -10.75 27.06
CA GLU A 297 -22.10 -9.34 27.40
C GLU A 297 -22.52 -8.46 26.21
N LEU A 298 -22.54 -8.99 24.98
CA LEU A 298 -22.90 -8.19 23.82
C LEU A 298 -24.38 -7.77 23.85
N PRO A 299 -24.69 -6.49 23.62
CA PRO A 299 -26.08 -6.03 23.44
C PRO A 299 -26.79 -6.74 22.28
N LEU A 300 -28.10 -7.01 22.43
CA LEU A 300 -28.93 -7.69 21.42
C LEU A 300 -28.85 -7.08 20.01
N ILE A 301 -28.68 -5.76 19.92
CA ILE A 301 -28.55 -5.06 18.65
C ILE A 301 -27.25 -5.42 17.92
N LEU A 302 -26.16 -5.61 18.66
CA LEU A 302 -24.87 -6.03 18.10
C LEU A 302 -24.88 -7.52 17.78
N GLN A 303 -25.59 -8.34 18.56
CA GLN A 303 -25.80 -9.76 18.27
C GLN A 303 -26.47 -9.95 16.89
N ALA A 304 -27.43 -9.11 16.52
CA ALA A 304 -28.08 -9.16 15.21
C ALA A 304 -27.11 -8.84 14.05
N LYS A 305 -26.19 -7.88 14.25
CA LYS A 305 -25.15 -7.56 13.26
C LYS A 305 -24.09 -8.65 13.16
N LEU A 306 -23.68 -9.20 14.30
CA LEU A 306 -22.75 -10.32 14.37
C LEU A 306 -23.29 -11.54 13.61
N LEU A 307 -24.59 -11.84 13.75
CA LEU A 307 -25.23 -12.92 13.01
C LEU A 307 -25.09 -12.77 11.49
N ARG A 308 -25.23 -11.55 10.96
CA ARG A 308 -25.03 -11.28 9.52
C ARG A 308 -23.60 -11.56 9.08
N VAL A 309 -22.62 -11.16 9.89
CA VAL A 309 -21.21 -11.46 9.63
C VAL A 309 -20.97 -12.98 9.63
N ILE A 310 -21.52 -13.72 10.60
CA ILE A 310 -21.37 -15.18 10.66
C ILE A 310 -22.01 -15.89 9.47
N GLN A 311 -23.21 -15.47 9.06
CA GLN A 311 -23.98 -16.19 8.04
C GLN A 311 -23.58 -15.82 6.61
N GLN A 312 -23.27 -14.55 6.36
CA GLN A 312 -23.10 -13.99 5.01
C GLN A 312 -21.69 -13.43 4.79
N GLY A 313 -20.88 -13.29 5.83
CA GLY A 313 -19.62 -12.54 5.76
C GLY A 313 -19.85 -11.04 5.53
N GLU A 314 -21.08 -10.56 5.65
CA GLU A 314 -21.41 -9.17 5.33
C GLU A 314 -21.29 -8.26 6.55
N LEU A 315 -20.63 -7.13 6.33
CA LEU A 315 -20.36 -6.10 7.31
C LEU A 315 -20.77 -4.74 6.76
N GLN A 316 -21.39 -3.92 7.60
CA GLN A 316 -21.80 -2.56 7.26
C GLN A 316 -21.23 -1.61 8.31
N ARG A 317 -20.49 -0.60 7.86
CA ARG A 317 -19.94 0.44 8.74
C ARG A 317 -21.06 1.34 9.26
N VAL A 318 -20.90 1.87 10.46
CA VAL A 318 -21.82 2.87 11.01
C VAL A 318 -21.83 4.10 10.09
N GLY A 319 -23.02 4.54 9.70
CA GLY A 319 -23.24 5.70 8.82
C GLY A 319 -23.07 5.42 7.33
N SER A 320 -22.79 4.19 6.92
CA SER A 320 -22.59 3.80 5.51
C SER A 320 -23.65 2.82 5.04
N ASP A 321 -24.19 3.01 3.83
CA ASP A 321 -25.07 2.03 3.17
C ASP A 321 -24.31 0.97 2.36
N GLN A 322 -22.99 1.16 2.20
CA GLN A 322 -22.13 0.20 1.54
C GLN A 322 -21.92 -1.05 2.41
N HIS A 323 -22.20 -2.22 1.81
CA HIS A 323 -21.90 -3.53 2.39
C HIS A 323 -20.48 -3.96 1.98
N LEU A 324 -19.78 -4.59 2.91
CA LEU A 324 -18.43 -5.12 2.75
C LEU A 324 -18.47 -6.61 3.06
N THR A 325 -17.77 -7.42 2.28
CA THR A 325 -17.64 -8.85 2.55
C THR A 325 -16.30 -9.12 3.22
N VAL A 326 -16.32 -9.88 4.31
CA VAL A 326 -15.15 -10.32 5.06
C VAL A 326 -15.18 -11.84 5.23
N ASN A 327 -14.01 -12.47 5.21
CA ASN A 327 -13.84 -13.90 5.47
C ASN A 327 -13.12 -14.09 6.81
N VAL A 328 -13.87 -14.19 7.90
CA VAL A 328 -13.33 -14.26 9.27
C VAL A 328 -13.80 -15.54 9.96
N ARG A 329 -12.86 -16.30 10.54
CA ARG A 329 -13.19 -17.40 11.44
C ARG A 329 -13.50 -16.85 12.82
N ILE A 330 -14.57 -17.33 13.45
CA ILE A 330 -15.03 -16.81 14.73
C ILE A 330 -14.78 -17.83 15.85
N ILE A 331 -14.10 -17.38 16.89
CA ILE A 331 -13.99 -18.10 18.16
C ILE A 331 -14.64 -17.21 19.22
N ALA A 332 -15.62 -17.72 19.94
CA ALA A 332 -16.32 -17.00 20.99
C ALA A 332 -16.05 -17.67 22.34
N ALA A 333 -15.96 -16.90 23.40
CA ALA A 333 -15.86 -17.40 24.77
C ALA A 333 -16.84 -16.70 25.70
N THR A 334 -17.33 -17.41 26.71
CA THR A 334 -18.15 -16.83 27.78
C THR A 334 -18.13 -17.68 29.04
N ASN A 335 -18.35 -17.05 30.18
CA ASN A 335 -18.67 -17.72 31.44
C ASN A 335 -20.17 -17.95 31.66
N ARG A 336 -21.05 -17.37 30.83
CA ARG A 336 -22.51 -17.49 30.96
C ARG A 336 -23.03 -18.75 30.26
N GLN A 337 -24.10 -19.32 30.79
CA GLN A 337 -24.86 -20.37 30.12
C GLN A 337 -25.80 -19.74 29.08
N LEU A 338 -25.36 -19.74 27.82
CA LEU A 338 -26.06 -19.01 26.74
C LEU A 338 -27.46 -19.57 26.45
N ASP A 339 -27.70 -20.85 26.68
CA ASP A 339 -29.02 -21.48 26.65
C ASP A 339 -29.99 -20.80 27.62
N ILE A 340 -29.57 -20.56 28.87
CA ILE A 340 -30.34 -19.83 29.87
C ILE A 340 -30.50 -18.36 29.49
N GLU A 341 -29.46 -17.72 28.94
CA GLU A 341 -29.54 -16.33 28.49
C GLU A 341 -30.51 -16.14 27.31
N VAL A 342 -30.66 -17.17 26.46
CA VAL A 342 -31.67 -17.21 25.39
C VAL A 342 -33.08 -17.28 25.98
N GLU A 343 -33.33 -18.15 26.96
CA GLU A 343 -34.63 -18.24 27.63
C GLU A 343 -35.06 -16.91 28.28
N HIS A 344 -34.10 -16.17 28.82
CA HIS A 344 -34.34 -14.85 29.41
C HIS A 344 -34.38 -13.70 28.39
N GLY A 345 -34.23 -13.98 27.09
CA GLY A 345 -34.25 -12.97 26.03
C GLY A 345 -33.04 -12.02 26.04
N ARG A 346 -31.95 -12.36 26.75
CA ARG A 346 -30.70 -11.59 26.80
C ARG A 346 -29.71 -11.99 25.71
N PHE A 347 -29.91 -13.16 25.12
CA PHE A 347 -29.14 -13.64 23.98
C PHE A 347 -30.06 -14.15 22.88
N ARG A 348 -29.69 -13.96 21.61
CA ARG A 348 -30.51 -14.42 20.48
C ARG A 348 -30.32 -15.91 20.23
N ALA A 349 -31.42 -16.64 20.10
CA ALA A 349 -31.41 -18.07 19.81
C ALA A 349 -30.71 -18.40 18.47
N ASP A 350 -30.93 -17.60 17.43
CA ASP A 350 -30.35 -17.80 16.11
C ASP A 350 -28.82 -17.67 16.10
N LEU A 351 -28.27 -16.72 16.86
CA LEU A 351 -26.84 -16.56 17.08
C LEU A 351 -26.26 -17.72 17.88
N TYR A 352 -26.94 -18.14 18.96
CA TYR A 352 -26.50 -19.27 19.77
C TYR A 352 -26.36 -20.55 18.93
N HIS A 353 -27.36 -20.87 18.11
CA HIS A 353 -27.30 -22.03 17.22
C HIS A 353 -26.18 -21.96 16.18
N ARG A 354 -25.75 -20.77 15.77
CA ARG A 354 -24.63 -20.60 14.83
C ARG A 354 -23.25 -20.68 15.50
N LEU A 355 -23.17 -20.39 16.80
CA LEU A 355 -21.94 -20.50 17.58
C LEU A 355 -21.75 -21.91 18.17
N ASN A 356 -22.83 -22.63 18.43
CA ASN A 356 -22.85 -23.95 19.04
C ASN A 356 -23.05 -25.06 17.99
N VAL A 357 -22.06 -25.22 17.10
CA VAL A 357 -22.07 -26.19 15.98
C VAL A 357 -21.18 -27.39 16.27
#